data_AF-A0A0W8IEK3-F1
#
_entry.id   AF-A0A0W8IEK3-F1
#
_cell.length_a   1.000
_cell.length_b   1.000
_cell.length_c   1.000
_cell.angle_alpha   90.00
_cell.angle_beta   90.00
_cell.angle_gamma   90.00
#
_symmetry.space_group_name_H-M   'P 1'
#
loop_
_entity.id
_entity.type
_entity.pdbx_description
1 polymer ?
#
loop_
_entity_poly.entity_id
_entity_poly.type
_entity_poly.pdbx_seq_one_letter_code
_entity_poly.pdbx_strand_id
1 'polypeptide(L)' 'MSVTAPAAVTAVVDELVTVFEGVFTRAEVAFVVEDSWQDLQSHSRTPHFLTALLRKDARDRLTQMAHYRGLR' A
#
# COMPACT_ATOMS: atom_id res chain seq x y z
N MET A 1 18.71 -4.00 7.14
CA MET A 1 18.96 -2.54 7.18
C MET A 1 17.61 -1.86 7.11
N SER A 2 17.20 -1.13 8.14
CA SER A 2 15.93 -0.38 8.12
C SER A 2 16.07 0.79 7.17
N VAL A 3 15.71 0.57 5.91
CA VAL A 3 15.42 1.67 4.98
C VAL A 3 14.24 2.40 5.61
N THR A 4 14.46 3.61 6.10
CA THR A 4 13.38 4.46 6.58
C THR A 4 12.38 4.56 5.44
N ALA A 5 11.17 4.01 5.63
CA ALA A 5 10.16 4.02 4.57
C ALA A 5 9.96 5.48 4.12
N PRO A 6 9.95 5.76 2.80
CA PRO A 6 9.72 7.11 2.30
C PRO A 6 8.46 7.70 2.93
N ALA A 7 8.46 9.00 3.22
CA ALA A 7 7.31 9.66 3.86
C ALA A 7 5.96 9.39 3.13
N ALA A 8 6.03 9.21 1.81
CA ALA A 8 4.89 8.80 0.99
C ALA A 8 4.34 7.40 1.32
N VAL A 9 5.23 6.42 1.58
CA VAL A 9 4.83 5.07 1.99
C VAL A 9 4.11 5.12 3.33
N THR A 10 4.70 5.78 4.33
CA THR A 10 4.08 5.92 5.65
C THR A 10 2.70 6.59 5.57
N ALA A 11 2.58 7.68 4.79
CA ALA A 11 1.30 8.36 4.62
C ALA A 11 0.23 7.47 3.96
N VAL A 12 0.60 6.66 2.97
CA VAL A 12 -0.31 5.70 2.32
C VAL A 12 -0.68 4.56 3.27
N VAL A 13 0.25 4.08 4.09
CA VAL A 13 -0.05 3.06 5.12
C VAL A 13 -1.06 3.60 6.12
N ASP A 14 -0.83 4.80 6.66
CA ASP A 14 -1.76 5.43 7.63
C ASP A 14 -3.16 5.59 7.04
N GLU A 15 -3.26 6.07 5.80
CA GLU A 15 -4.52 6.20 5.07
C GLU A 15 -5.23 4.85 4.90
N LEU A 16 -4.53 3.82 4.41
CA LEU A 16 -5.14 2.53 4.10
C LEU A 16 -5.46 1.71 5.35
N VAL A 17 -4.74 1.91 6.46
CA VAL A 17 -5.09 1.32 7.76
C VAL A 17 -6.46 1.83 8.22
N THR A 18 -6.73 3.13 8.06
CA THR A 18 -8.06 3.69 8.37
C THR A 18 -9.13 3.17 7.41
N VAL A 19 -8.83 3.05 6.10
CA VAL A 19 -9.81 2.57 5.10
C VAL A 19 -10.21 1.12 5.33
N PHE A 20 -9.26 0.27 5.75
CA PHE A 20 -9.47 -1.16 5.97
C PHE A 20 -9.45 -1.54 7.46
N GLU A 21 -9.86 -0.61 8.33
CA GLU A 21 -9.95 -0.87 9.76
C GLU A 21 -10.85 -2.09 10.05
N GLY A 22 -10.37 -3.00 10.90
CA GLY A 22 -11.07 -4.24 11.23
C GLY A 22 -10.97 -5.34 10.16
N VAL A 23 -10.43 -5.05 8.97
CA VAL A 23 -10.22 -6.03 7.90
C VAL A 23 -8.77 -6.51 7.85
N PHE A 24 -7.83 -5.57 7.95
CA PHE A 24 -6.40 -5.84 7.97
C PHE A 24 -5.75 -5.18 9.17
N THR A 25 -4.73 -5.83 9.70
CA THR A 25 -3.82 -5.23 10.67
C THR A 25 -2.91 -4.22 9.98
N ARG A 26 -2.37 -3.28 10.77
CA ARG A 26 -1.37 -2.32 10.26
C ARG A 26 -0.17 -3.01 9.61
N ALA A 27 0.27 -4.15 10.14
CA ALA A 27 1.38 -4.90 9.59
C ALA A 27 1.06 -5.48 8.20
N GLU A 28 -0.16 -5.99 7.99
CA GLU A 28 -0.60 -6.49 6.68
C GLU A 28 -0.72 -5.36 5.66
N VAL A 29 -1.31 -4.21 6.06
CA VAL A 29 -1.39 -3.04 5.19
C VAL A 29 0.02 -2.53 4.83
N ALA A 30 0.90 -2.39 5.82
CA ALA A 30 2.29 -1.96 5.59
C ALA A 30 3.02 -2.87 4.61
N PHE A 31 2.88 -4.19 4.78
CA PHE A 31 3.48 -5.18 3.89
C PHE A 31 3.02 -4.97 2.44
N VAL A 32 1.72 -4.84 2.20
CA VAL A 32 1.18 -4.65 0.83
C VAL A 32 1.64 -3.32 0.23
N VAL A 33 1.65 -2.23 1.01
CA VAL A 33 2.09 -0.92 0.51
C VAL A 33 3.60 -0.93 0.20
N GLU A 34 4.42 -1.55 1.05
CA GLU A 34 5.86 -1.66 0.81
C GLU A 34 6.17 -2.52 -0.42
N ASP A 35 5.46 -3.63 -0.61
CA ASP A 35 5.56 -4.49 -1.78
C ASP A 35 5.18 -3.74 -3.08
N SER A 36 4.02 -3.06 -3.08
CA SER A 36 3.60 -2.18 -4.19
C SER A 36 4.61 -1.06 -4.48
N TRP A 37 5.24 -0.50 -3.45
CA TRP A 37 6.26 0.54 -3.62
C TRP A 37 7.52 0.00 -4.30
N GLN A 38 8.00 -1.18 -3.92
CA GLN A 38 9.17 -1.81 -4.53
C GLN A 38 8.92 -2.15 -6.01
N ASP A 39 7.73 -2.68 -6.31
CA ASP A 39 7.29 -2.96 -7.68
C ASP A 39 7.26 -1.67 -8.52
N LEU A 40 6.63 -0.61 -8.02
CA LEU A 40 6.51 0.65 -8.75
C LEU A 40 7.83 1.39 -8.89
N GLN A 41 8.70 1.35 -7.87
CA GLN A 41 10.03 1.98 -7.92
C GLN A 41 10.88 1.38 -9.05
N SER A 42 10.77 0.06 -9.28
CA SER A 42 11.52 -0.64 -10.32
C SER A 42 11.08 -0.25 -11.74
N HIS A 43 9.84 0.23 -11.91
CA HIS A 43 9.25 0.51 -13.23
C HIS A 43 9.03 2.00 -13.51
N SER A 44 9.03 2.86 -12.48
CA SER A 44 8.64 4.25 -12.65
C SER A 44 9.78 5.12 -13.18
N ARG A 45 9.52 5.72 -14.35
CA ARG A 45 10.37 6.77 -14.94
C ARG A 45 9.97 8.19 -14.49
N THR A 46 8.84 8.32 -13.77
CA THR A 46 8.25 9.62 -13.41
C THR A 46 7.88 9.64 -11.92
N PRO A 47 8.76 10.19 -11.05
CA PRO A 47 8.58 10.16 -9.60
C PRO A 47 7.33 10.89 -9.10
N HIS A 48 6.86 11.91 -9.84
CA HIS A 48 5.74 12.76 -9.42
C HIS A 48 4.40 12.03 -9.30
N PHE A 49 4.19 10.96 -10.07
CA PHE A 49 2.95 10.17 -10.02
C PHE A 49 3.07 8.94 -9.11
N LEU A 50 4.26 8.69 -8.57
CA LEU A 50 4.57 7.42 -7.90
C LEU A 50 3.72 7.24 -6.63
N THR A 51 3.46 8.31 -5.87
CA THR A 51 2.58 8.25 -4.69
C THR A 51 1.12 7.98 -5.06
N ALA A 52 0.61 8.59 -6.14
CA ALA A 52 -0.77 8.37 -6.59
C ALA A 52 -0.96 6.95 -7.13
N LEU A 53 0.04 6.45 -7.87
CA LEU A 53 0.07 5.07 -8.36
C LEU A 53 0.18 4.07 -7.21
N LEU A 54 1.04 4.34 -6.22
CA LEU A 54 1.19 3.53 -5.02
C LEU A 54 -0.14 3.39 -4.28
N ARG A 55 -0.81 4.51 -4.01
CA ARG A 55 -2.11 4.51 -3.32
C ARG A 55 -3.13 3.64 -4.06
N LYS A 56 -3.21 3.80 -5.39
CA LYS A 56 -4.15 3.03 -6.22
C LYS A 56 -3.81 1.53 -6.19
N ASP A 57 -2.55 1.17 -6.47
CA ASP A 57 -2.13 -0.22 -6.55
C ASP A 57 -2.33 -0.96 -5.22
N ALA A 58 -1.85 -0.38 -4.11
CA ALA A 58 -1.99 -1.00 -2.80
C ALA A 58 -3.47 -1.14 -2.37
N ARG A 59 -4.31 -0.15 -2.68
CA ARG A 59 -5.75 -0.23 -2.41
C ARG A 59 -6.43 -1.32 -3.23
N ASP A 60 -6.11 -1.43 -4.52
CA ASP A 60 -6.67 -2.45 -5.40
C ASP A 60 -6.30 -3.85 -4.89
N ARG A 61 -5.02 -4.07 -4.51
CA ARG A 61 -4.54 -5.34 -3.91
C ARG A 61 -5.26 -5.67 -2.60
N LEU A 62 -5.36 -4.73 -1.66
CA LEU A 62 -6.06 -4.94 -0.38
C LEU A 62 -7.55 -5.22 -0.59
N THR A 63 -8.19 -4.54 -1.53
CA THR A 63 -9.60 -4.79 -1.89
C THR A 63 -9.77 -6.22 -2.42
N GLN A 64 -8.89 -6.66 -3.31
CA GLN A 64 -8.91 -8.02 -3.84
C GLN A 64 -8.67 -9.06 -2.74
N MET A 65 -7.73 -8.81 -1.84
CA MET A 65 -7.48 -9.67 -0.67
C MET A 65 -8.69 -9.73 0.27
N ALA A 66 -9.38 -8.61 0.49
CA ALA A 66 -10.57 -8.55 1.33
C ALA A 66 -11.71 -9.37 0.73
N HIS A 67 -11.90 -9.31 -0.60
CA HIS A 67 -12.84 -10.17 -1.31
C HIS A 67 -12.53 -11.66 -1.14
N TYR A 68 -11.25 -12.06 -1.21
CA TYR A 68 -10.87 -13.46 -0.96
C TYR A 68 -11.07 -13.92 0.48
N ARG A 69 -11.05 -13.00 1.46
CA ARG A 69 -11.40 -13.28 2.87
C ARG A 69 -12.91 -13.43 3.10
N GLY A 70 -13.74 -13.24 2.08
CA GLY A 70 -15.20 -13.33 2.18
C GLY A 70 -15.86 -12.12 2.83
N LEU A 71 -15.13 -11.00 2.96
CA LEU A 71 -15.70 -9.74 3.40
C LEU A 71 -16.41 -9.10 2.19
N ARG A 72 -17.72 -8.91 2.35
CA ARG A 72 -18.65 -8.45 1.32
C ARG A 72 -19.14 -7.05 1.63
#